data_AF-T1EJE4-F1
#
_entry.id   AF-T1EJE4-F1
#
_cell.length_a   1.000
_cell.length_b   1.000
_cell.length_c   1.000
_cell.angle_alpha   90.00
_cell.angle_beta   90.00
_cell.angle_gamma   90.00
#
_symmetry.space_group_name_H-M   'P 1'
#
loop_
_entity.id
_entity.type
_entity.pdbx_description
1 polymer ?
#
loop_
_entity_poly.entity_id
_entity_poly.type
_entity_poly.pdbx_seq_one_letter_code
_entity_poly.pdbx_strand_id
1 'polypeptide(L)'
;CPTGTTIINKSLRCNGHPDCDRGEDEMNCGMFCAPGEVACQLGSGCYSNAKRCNGVQDCLDRSDEVNCSYQCNPVTSFQCKYKYACVELSKKCDGSSDCPDGSDEINC
;
A
#
# COMPACT_ATOMS: atom_id res chain seq x y z
N CYS A 1 -8.62 12.94 -23.78
CA CYS A 1 -9.14 13.37 -22.48
C CYS A 1 -10.63 13.65 -22.61
N PRO A 2 -11.46 13.48 -21.56
CA PRO A 2 -12.91 13.64 -21.66
C PRO A 2 -13.38 15.08 -21.96
N THR A 3 -12.63 16.13 -21.59
CA THR A 3 -12.98 17.52 -21.97
C THR A 3 -11.91 18.28 -22.77
N GLY A 4 -10.76 17.65 -23.06
CA GLY A 4 -9.63 18.29 -23.76
C GLY A 4 -9.33 17.73 -25.16
N THR A 5 -8.67 18.54 -25.99
CA THR A 5 -8.07 18.15 -27.29
C THR A 5 -6.89 17.19 -27.16
N THR A 6 -6.36 17.03 -25.96
CA THR A 6 -5.21 16.17 -25.66
C THR A 6 -5.62 14.70 -25.72
N ILE A 7 -4.97 13.95 -26.61
CA ILE A 7 -5.16 12.51 -26.78
C ILE A 7 -3.99 11.82 -26.11
N ILE A 8 -4.28 11.06 -25.06
CA ILE A 8 -3.30 10.29 -24.32
C ILE A 8 -3.47 8.80 -24.60
N ASN A 9 -2.40 8.02 -24.43
CA ASN A 9 -2.51 6.57 -24.47
C ASN A 9 -3.39 6.10 -23.31
N LYS A 10 -4.07 4.96 -23.49
CA LYS A 10 -4.88 4.36 -22.44
C LYS A 10 -4.05 3.97 -21.20
N SER A 11 -2.75 3.74 -21.37
CA SER A 11 -1.79 3.49 -20.28
C SER A 11 -1.44 4.73 -19.46
N LEU A 12 -1.71 5.93 -19.99
CA LEU A 12 -1.49 7.20 -19.30
C LEU A 12 -2.70 7.60 -18.44
N ARG A 13 -3.77 6.80 -18.48
CA ARG A 13 -4.90 7.01 -17.61
C ARG A 13 -4.63 6.37 -16.26
N CYS A 14 -4.77 7.15 -15.18
CA CYS A 14 -4.55 6.70 -13.81
C CYS A 14 -3.11 6.26 -13.55
N ASN A 15 -2.13 6.89 -14.19
CA ASN A 15 -0.72 6.53 -14.09
C ASN A 15 0.03 7.28 -12.98
N GLY A 16 -0.66 8.11 -12.20
CA GLY A 16 -0.08 8.96 -11.17
C GLY A 16 0.43 10.31 -11.70
N HIS A 17 0.25 10.61 -12.98
CA HIS A 17 0.71 11.84 -13.64
C HIS A 17 -0.44 12.53 -14.36
N PRO A 18 -0.65 13.85 -14.18
CA PRO A 18 -1.64 14.58 -14.95
C PRO A 18 -1.14 14.78 -16.40
N ASP A 19 -1.50 13.87 -17.30
CA ASP A 19 -1.23 13.96 -18.74
C ASP A 19 -2.35 14.71 -19.50
N CYS A 20 -3.56 14.84 -18.93
CA CYS A 20 -4.61 15.71 -19.45
C CYS A 20 -4.47 17.16 -18.95
N ASP A 21 -4.96 18.13 -19.74
CA ASP A 21 -4.92 19.57 -19.45
C ASP A 21 -5.45 19.97 -18.06
N ARG A 22 -6.34 19.15 -17.50
CA ARG A 22 -6.93 19.34 -16.15
C ARG A 22 -6.76 18.11 -15.26
N GLY A 23 -5.84 17.20 -15.57
CA GLY A 23 -5.60 15.97 -14.81
C GLY A 23 -6.79 15.01 -14.76
N GLU A 24 -7.66 15.05 -15.77
CA GLU A 24 -8.92 14.29 -15.81
C GLU A 24 -8.70 12.79 -16.02
N ASP A 25 -7.58 12.46 -16.64
CA ASP A 25 -7.01 11.12 -16.69
C ASP A 25 -6.73 10.53 -15.31
N GLU A 26 -6.46 11.39 -14.33
CA GLU A 26 -6.19 11.01 -12.94
C GLU A 26 -7.43 11.13 -12.02
N MET A 27 -8.57 11.53 -12.58
CA MET A 27 -9.83 11.62 -11.84
C MET A 27 -10.66 10.34 -11.94
N ASN A 28 -11.31 9.95 -10.84
CA ASN A 28 -12.16 8.75 -10.75
C ASN A 28 -11.45 7.43 -11.13
N CYS A 29 -10.17 7.32 -10.78
CA CYS A 29 -9.38 6.09 -10.97
C CYS A 29 -9.86 4.90 -10.13
N GLY A 30 -10.68 5.16 -9.11
CA GLY A 30 -11.33 4.14 -8.27
C GLY A 30 -12.14 3.08 -9.03
N MET A 31 -12.46 3.31 -10.30
CA MET A 31 -13.27 2.41 -11.13
C MET A 31 -12.52 1.76 -12.31
N PHE A 32 -11.20 1.99 -12.42
CA PHE A 32 -10.40 1.57 -13.60
C PHE A 32 -9.12 0.79 -13.29
N CYS A 33 -9.03 0.17 -12.11
CA CYS A 33 -7.96 -0.78 -11.83
C CYS A 33 -8.16 -2.08 -12.63
N ALA A 34 -7.07 -2.74 -13.00
CA ALA A 34 -7.16 -4.04 -13.67
C ALA A 34 -7.89 -5.04 -12.75
N PRO A 35 -8.55 -6.08 -13.30
CA PRO A 35 -9.16 -7.11 -12.47
C PRO A 35 -8.09 -7.73 -11.54
N GLY A 36 -8.30 -7.60 -10.22
CA GLY A 36 -7.35 -8.05 -9.18
C GLY A 36 -6.53 -6.92 -8.54
N GLU A 37 -6.64 -5.70 -9.03
CA GLU A 37 -6.04 -4.50 -8.44
C GLU A 37 -7.05 -3.71 -7.62
N VAL A 38 -6.55 -3.04 -6.59
CA VAL A 38 -7.28 -2.22 -5.64
C VAL A 38 -6.89 -0.77 -5.86
N ALA A 39 -7.88 0.13 -5.88
CA ALA A 39 -7.61 1.56 -6.02
C ALA A 39 -7.07 2.15 -4.71
N CYS A 40 -6.15 3.10 -4.84
CA CYS A 40 -5.75 3.95 -3.72
C CYS A 40 -6.96 4.75 -3.20
N GLN A 41 -7.01 5.01 -1.89
CA GLN A 41 -8.14 5.67 -1.22
C GLN A 41 -8.26 7.15 -1.59
N LEU A 42 -7.14 7.82 -1.82
CA LEU A 42 -7.04 9.18 -2.33
C LEU A 42 -6.05 9.25 -3.49
N GLY A 43 -6.47 9.97 -4.54
CA GLY A 43 -5.65 10.23 -5.72
C GLY A 43 -5.76 9.15 -6.80
N SER A 44 -4.76 9.11 -7.65
CA SER A 44 -4.63 8.16 -8.74
C SER A 44 -3.59 7.09 -8.39
N GLY A 45 -3.95 5.84 -8.67
CA GLY A 45 -3.10 4.69 -8.39
C GLY A 45 -3.93 3.43 -8.16
N CYS A 46 -3.40 2.33 -8.65
CA CYS A 46 -3.91 0.99 -8.42
C CYS A 46 -2.75 0.13 -7.91
N TYR A 47 -3.02 -0.69 -6.90
CA TYR A 47 -2.06 -1.62 -6.36
C TYR A 47 -2.65 -3.02 -6.39
N SER A 48 -1.84 -4.01 -6.76
CA SER A 48 -2.24 -5.41 -6.65
C SER A 48 -2.43 -5.81 -5.19
N ASN A 49 -3.23 -6.84 -4.90
CA ASN A 49 -3.32 -7.38 -3.53
C ASN A 49 -1.96 -7.76 -2.91
N ALA A 50 -0.96 -8.13 -3.72
CA ALA A 50 0.40 -8.42 -3.24
C ALA A 50 1.16 -7.19 -2.75
N LYS A 51 0.72 -6.00 -3.15
CA LYS A 51 1.26 -4.70 -2.73
C LYS A 51 0.56 -4.13 -1.51
N ARG A 52 -0.57 -4.74 -1.11
CA ARG A 52 -1.27 -4.34 0.09
C ARG A 52 -0.40 -4.68 1.30
N CYS A 53 -0.06 -3.69 2.12
CA CYS A 53 0.62 -3.88 3.39
C CYS A 53 2.02 -4.52 3.23
N ASN A 54 2.67 -4.31 2.09
CA ASN A 54 3.98 -4.90 1.79
C ASN A 54 5.15 -4.12 2.43
N GLY A 55 4.87 -3.04 3.17
CA GLY A 55 5.87 -2.18 3.80
C GLY A 55 6.50 -1.14 2.85
N VAL A 56 5.97 -1.03 1.63
CA VAL A 56 6.35 -0.08 0.57
C VAL A 56 5.16 0.83 0.30
N GLN A 57 5.41 2.13 0.17
CA GLN A 57 4.37 3.07 -0.23
C GLN A 57 4.17 2.98 -1.75
N ASP A 58 3.21 2.18 -2.20
CA ASP A 58 2.76 2.10 -3.59
C ASP A 58 1.67 3.15 -3.90
N CYS A 59 0.87 3.57 -2.92
CA CYS A 59 -0.06 4.69 -3.08
C CYS A 59 0.51 6.03 -2.59
N LEU A 60 0.20 7.12 -3.31
CA LEU A 60 0.57 8.49 -2.92
C LEU A 60 0.08 8.86 -1.51
N ASP A 61 -1.09 8.36 -1.14
CA ASP A 61 -1.73 8.56 0.17
C ASP A 61 -1.41 7.47 1.19
N ARG A 62 -0.53 6.52 0.86
CA ARG A 62 -0.22 5.31 1.66
C ARG A 62 -1.42 4.42 1.94
N SER A 63 -2.50 4.52 1.16
CA SER A 63 -3.70 3.73 1.43
C SER A 63 -3.52 2.21 1.29
N ASP A 64 -2.55 1.80 0.50
CA ASP A 64 -2.06 0.43 0.39
C ASP A 64 -1.41 -0.08 1.69
N GLU A 65 -0.88 0.84 2.51
CA GLU A 65 -0.16 0.58 3.76
C GLU A 65 -0.95 0.98 5.02
N VAL A 66 -2.21 1.42 4.90
CA VAL A 66 -3.06 1.76 6.05
C VAL A 66 -4.21 0.78 6.21
N ASN A 67 -4.73 0.67 7.43
CA ASN A 67 -5.78 -0.29 7.78
C ASN A 67 -5.41 -1.75 7.42
N CYS A 68 -4.10 -2.01 7.48
CA CYS A 68 -3.50 -3.32 7.35
C CYS A 68 -3.79 -4.14 8.60
N SER A 69 -4.94 -4.82 8.61
CA SER A 69 -5.11 -5.99 9.47
C SER A 69 -4.31 -7.14 8.89
N TYR A 70 -2.97 -7.07 8.96
CA TYR A 70 -2.23 -8.31 9.11
C TYR A 70 -2.63 -8.83 10.49
N GLN A 71 -3.57 -9.78 10.49
CA GLN A 71 -3.76 -10.62 11.65
C GLN A 71 -2.54 -11.53 11.72
N CYS A 72 -1.43 -10.98 12.23
CA CYS A 72 -0.41 -11.82 12.83
C CYS A 72 -1.17 -12.80 13.71
N ASN A 73 -0.99 -14.09 13.47
CA ASN A 73 -1.71 -15.07 14.24
C ASN A 73 -1.33 -14.84 15.72
N PRO A 74 -2.26 -14.39 16.57
CA PRO A 74 -1.92 -13.93 17.92
C PRO A 74 -1.46 -15.08 18.81
N VAL A 75 -1.66 -16.32 18.36
CA VAL A 75 -1.24 -17.54 19.03
C VAL A 75 0.22 -17.89 18.72
N THR A 76 0.73 -17.52 17.54
CA THR A 76 2.06 -17.94 17.07
C THR A 76 3.01 -16.79 16.74
N SER A 77 2.53 -15.55 16.72
CA SER A 77 3.28 -14.42 16.18
C SER A 77 3.05 -13.12 16.97
N PHE A 78 4.11 -12.34 17.11
CA PHE A 78 4.12 -11.00 17.68
C PHE A 78 4.03 -9.96 16.55
N GLN A 79 3.19 -8.96 16.74
CA GLN A 79 3.03 -7.86 15.80
C GLN A 79 4.01 -6.73 16.15
N CYS A 80 4.89 -6.41 15.21
CA CYS A 80 5.81 -5.29 15.33
C CYS A 80 5.04 -3.98 15.45
N LYS A 81 5.57 -3.06 16.27
CA LYS A 81 4.98 -1.74 16.50
C LYS A 81 4.99 -0.87 15.23
N TYR A 82 5.96 -1.08 14.34
CA TYR A 82 6.06 -0.41 13.05
C TYR A 82 5.98 -1.40 11.88
N LYS A 83 5.47 -0.91 10.74
CA LYS A 83 5.42 -1.60 9.43
C LYS A 83 4.54 -2.87 9.32
N TYR A 84 3.63 -3.12 10.26
CA TYR A 84 2.71 -4.27 10.19
C TYR A 84 3.42 -5.63 9.99
N ALA A 85 4.67 -5.72 10.44
CA ALA A 85 5.45 -6.95 10.36
C ALA A 85 5.04 -7.91 11.49
N CYS A 86 5.08 -9.22 11.19
CA CYS A 86 4.85 -10.27 12.17
C CYS A 86 6.15 -11.06 12.34
N VAL A 87 6.59 -11.23 13.58
CA VAL A 87 7.68 -12.14 13.95
C VAL A 87 7.10 -13.30 14.74
N GLU A 88 7.76 -14.46 14.76
CA GLU A 88 7.28 -15.57 15.60
C GLU A 88 7.34 -15.18 17.08
N LEU A 89 6.40 -15.68 17.89
CA LEU A 89 6.40 -15.43 19.33
C LEU A 89 7.70 -15.90 20.01
N SER A 90 8.37 -16.91 19.44
CA SER A 90 9.68 -17.39 19.87
C SER A 90 10.81 -16.39 19.65
N LYS A 91 10.64 -15.44 18.72
CA LYS A 91 11.60 -14.38 18.43
C LYS A 91 11.40 -13.13 19.29
N LYS A 92 10.29 -13.03 20.01
CA LYS A 92 10.07 -11.93 20.94
C LYS A 92 11.08 -12.05 22.09
N CYS A 93 11.99 -11.08 22.19
CA CYS A 93 13.05 -11.03 23.21
C CYS A 93 14.04 -12.20 23.12
N ASP A 94 14.38 -12.59 21.90
CA ASP A 94 15.36 -13.64 21.66
C ASP A 94 16.80 -13.09 21.59
N GLY A 95 16.96 -11.77 21.75
CA GLY A 95 18.24 -11.06 21.67
C GLY A 95 18.58 -10.58 20.26
N SER A 96 17.70 -10.77 19.28
CA SER A 96 17.85 -10.33 17.89
C SER A 96 16.70 -9.41 17.49
N SER A 97 17.01 -8.29 16.82
CA SER A 97 15.96 -7.42 16.26
C SER A 97 15.43 -8.02 14.95
N ASP A 98 14.36 -8.79 15.04
CA ASP A 98 13.63 -9.33 13.89
C ASP A 98 12.53 -8.36 13.41
N CYS A 99 12.03 -7.47 14.28
CA CYS A 99 11.20 -6.37 13.83
C CYS A 99 12.04 -5.28 13.12
N PRO A 100 11.51 -4.63 12.06
CA PRO A 100 12.18 -3.52 11.38
C PRO A 100 12.49 -2.33 12.30
N ASP A 101 11.73 -2.18 13.39
CA ASP A 101 11.91 -1.17 14.41
C ASP A 101 12.49 -1.72 15.73
N GLY A 102 12.86 -3.01 15.75
CA GLY A 102 13.35 -3.71 16.93
C GLY A 102 12.35 -3.81 18.08
N SER A 103 11.05 -3.59 17.80
CA SER A 103 10.01 -3.58 18.84
C SER A 103 9.77 -4.92 19.52
N ASP A 104 10.19 -6.01 18.89
CA ASP A 104 10.25 -7.35 19.46
C ASP A 104 11.23 -7.47 20.63
N GLU A 105 12.26 -6.63 20.67
CA GLU A 105 13.31 -6.61 21.71
C GLU A 105 13.11 -5.51 22.76
N ILE A 106 12.00 -4.76 22.70
CA ILE A 106 11.71 -3.65 23.62
C ILE A 106 10.72 -4.11 24.70
N ASN A 107 11.05 -3.88 25.99
CA ASN A 107 10.27 -4.31 27.16
C ASN A 107 10.10 -5.85 27.26
N CYS A 108 11.24 -6.54 27.27
CA CYS A 108 11.41 -7.69 28.14
C CYS A 108 12.11 -7.28 29.45
#